data_AF-A0A952EYQ0-F1
#
_entry.id   AF-A0A952EYQ0-F1
#
_cell.length_a   1.000
_cell.length_b   1.000
_cell.length_c   1.000
_cell.angle_alpha   90.00
_cell.angle_beta   90.00
_cell.angle_gamma   90.00
#
_symmetry.space_group_name_H-M   'P 1'
#
loop_
_entity.id
_entity.type
_entity.pdbx_description
1 polymer ?
#
loop_
_entity_poly.entity_id
_entity_poly.type
_entity_poly.pdbx_seq_one_letter_code
_entity_poly.pdbx_strand_id
1 'polypeptide(L)' 'AQAAWDNRQSVDDLPLFGPFWERTAEMPSAGGKSAEFVEGAVNASEIPERDLSVQLSGWMLMEAAHIVADE' A
#
# COMPACT_ATOMS: atom_id res chain seq x y z
N ALA A 1 -0.47 13.01 -1.56
CA ALA A 1 0.81 12.33 -1.78
C ALA A 1 1.75 12.42 -0.59
N GLN A 2 2.04 13.63 -0.08
CA GLN A 2 2.99 13.83 1.03
C GLN A 2 2.75 12.90 2.24
N ALA A 3 1.53 12.86 2.80
CA ALA A 3 1.22 11.99 3.93
C ALA A 3 1.54 10.50 3.66
N ALA A 4 1.15 9.99 2.49
CA ALA A 4 1.45 8.62 2.08
C ALA A 4 2.96 8.37 1.96
N TRP A 5 3.72 9.36 1.47
CA TRP A 5 5.17 9.28 1.35
C TRP A 5 5.88 9.32 2.71
N ASP A 6 5.46 10.22 3.60
CA ASP A 6 6.07 10.39 4.92
C ASP A 6 5.79 9.20 5.85
N ASN A 7 4.67 8.52 5.65
CA ASN A 7 4.25 7.36 6.42
C ASN A 7 4.56 6.01 5.75
N ARG A 8 5.20 5.99 4.58
CA ARG A 8 5.63 4.73 3.96
C ARG A 8 6.73 4.08 4.78
N GLN A 9 6.83 2.76 4.70
CA GLN A 9 8.04 2.03 5.12
C GLN A 9 8.95 1.79 3.92
N SER A 10 10.16 1.30 4.18
CA SER A 10 11.12 0.91 3.14
C SER A 10 11.47 -0.57 3.28
N VAL A 11 11.37 -1.32 2.17
CA VAL A 11 11.74 -2.74 2.07
C VAL A 11 12.63 -2.88 0.86
N ASP A 12 13.86 -3.34 1.04
CA ASP A 12 14.86 -3.47 -0.04
C ASP A 12 14.96 -2.19 -0.90
N ASP A 13 15.04 -1.03 -0.23
CA ASP A 13 15.08 0.31 -0.83
C ASP A 13 13.82 0.72 -1.64
N LEU A 14 12.77 -0.09 -1.65
CA LEU A 14 11.49 0.20 -2.30
C LEU A 14 10.45 0.68 -1.28
N PRO A 15 9.52 1.57 -1.70
CA PRO A 15 8.47 2.04 -0.81
C PRO A 15 7.43 0.94 -0.56
N LEU A 16 7.07 0.78 0.71
CA LEU A 16 5.91 0.01 1.14
C LEU A 16 4.83 0.97 1.62
N PHE A 17 3.69 0.95 0.95
CA PHE A 17 2.54 1.79 1.28
C PHE A 17 1.53 1.06 2.16
N GLY A 18 0.87 1.81 3.04
CA GLY A 18 -0.21 1.33 3.89
C GLY A 18 -1.60 1.65 3.32
N PRO A 19 -2.66 0.97 3.79
CA PRO A 19 -4.05 1.22 3.37
C PRO A 19 -4.61 2.55 3.90
N PHE A 20 -3.96 3.17 4.90
CA PHE A 20 -4.29 4.50 5.40
C PHE A 20 -3.02 5.35 5.37
N TRP A 21 -3.07 6.48 4.66
CA TRP A 21 -1.88 7.30 4.40
C TRP A 21 -1.48 8.21 5.56
N GLU A 22 -2.33 8.35 6.57
CA GLU A 22 -2.08 9.19 7.75
C GLU A 22 -1.39 8.44 8.90
N ARG A 23 -1.01 7.18 8.68
CA ARG A 23 -0.35 6.34 9.68
C ARG A 23 0.81 5.58 9.04
N THR A 24 1.88 5.38 9.80
CA THR A 24 3.03 4.58 9.37
C THR A 24 2.58 3.20 8.90
N ALA A 25 3.02 2.80 7.70
CA ALA A 25 2.72 1.48 7.15
C ALA A 25 3.27 0.37 8.05
N GLU A 26 2.55 -0.75 8.13
CA GLU A 26 2.98 -1.90 8.91
C GLU A 26 3.97 -2.77 8.12
N MET A 27 5.09 -3.17 8.75
CA MET A 27 6.03 -4.11 8.14
C MET A 27 5.39 -5.50 8.05
N PRO A 28 5.22 -6.08 6.84
CA PRO A 28 4.49 -7.31 6.69
C PRO A 28 5.22 -8.48 7.34
N SER A 29 4.46 -9.33 8.04
CA SER A 29 4.95 -10.62 8.52
C SER A 29 4.32 -11.77 7.74
N ALA A 30 4.95 -12.95 7.80
CA ALA A 30 4.44 -14.15 7.16
C ALA A 30 3.21 -14.76 7.86
N GLY A 31 2.86 -14.28 9.06
CA GLY A 31 1.70 -14.73 9.82
C GLY A 31 0.36 -14.18 9.30
N GLY A 32 -0.72 -14.62 9.92
CA GLY A 32 -2.08 -14.15 9.64
C GLY A 32 -2.69 -14.74 8.36
N LYS A 33 -3.95 -14.39 8.12
CA LYS A 33 -4.66 -14.81 6.90
C LYS A 33 -4.19 -14.01 5.69
N SER A 34 -3.90 -14.71 4.60
CA SER A 34 -3.67 -14.10 3.29
C SER A 34 -5.00 -13.74 2.64
N ALA A 35 -4.96 -12.87 1.62
CA ALA A 35 -6.12 -12.57 0.79
C ALA A 35 -6.71 -13.85 0.18
N GLU A 36 -8.05 -13.90 0.13
CA GLU A 36 -8.81 -15.07 -0.33
C GLU A 36 -9.84 -14.65 -1.39
N PHE A 37 -9.94 -15.44 -2.46
CA PHE A 37 -10.99 -15.26 -3.46
C PHE A 37 -12.23 -16.07 -3.07
N VAL A 38 -13.35 -15.40 -2.81
CA VAL A 38 -14.60 -16.00 -2.35
C VAL A 38 -15.74 -15.40 -3.15
N GLU A 39 -16.50 -16.26 -3.84
CA GLU A 39 -17.75 -15.88 -4.54
C GLU A 39 -17.61 -14.69 -5.52
N GLY A 40 -16.46 -14.55 -6.17
CA GLY A 40 -16.20 -13.45 -7.11
C GLY A 40 -15.61 -12.19 -6.47
N ALA A 41 -15.50 -12.14 -5.14
CA ALA A 41 -14.85 -11.07 -4.40
C ALA A 41 -13.47 -11.52 -3.88
N VAL A 42 -12.58 -10.54 -3.66
CA VAL A 42 -11.29 -10.76 -2.99
C VAL A 42 -11.41 -10.18 -1.58
N ASN A 43 -11.29 -11.04 -0.57
CA ASN A 43 -11.14 -10.61 0.82
C ASN A 43 -9.71 -10.14 1.04
N ALA A 44 -9.55 -9.04 1.77
CA ALA A 44 -8.25 -8.49 2.10
C ALA A 44 -7.44 -9.44 2.99
N SER A 45 -6.11 -9.36 2.90
CA SER A 45 -5.23 -9.98 3.89
C SER A 45 -5.45 -9.36 5.27
N GLU A 46 -5.15 -10.12 6.32
CA GLU A 46 -5.15 -9.60 7.70
C GLU A 46 -4.13 -8.47 7.90
N ILE A 47 -3.02 -8.52 7.15
CA ILE A 47 -2.04 -7.44 7.00
C ILE A 47 -2.23 -6.84 5.60
N PRO A 48 -2.95 -5.71 5.44
CA PRO A 48 -3.30 -5.18 4.13
C PRO A 48 -2.11 -4.73 3.29
N GLU A 49 -0.97 -4.39 3.91
CA GLU A 49 0.28 -4.05 3.21
C GLU A 49 0.78 -5.19 2.31
N ARG A 50 0.33 -6.44 2.53
CA ARG A 50 0.60 -7.59 1.66
C ARG A 50 -0.23 -7.59 0.38
N ASP A 51 -1.34 -6.86 0.37
CA ASP A 51 -2.26 -6.85 -0.76
C ASP A 51 -1.70 -5.97 -1.88
N LEU A 52 -1.61 -6.54 -3.08
CA LEU A 52 -1.13 -5.82 -4.25
C LEU A 52 -1.96 -4.56 -4.54
N SER A 53 -3.26 -4.58 -4.23
CA SER A 53 -4.14 -3.41 -4.37
C SER A 53 -3.68 -2.22 -3.53
N VAL A 54 -3.22 -2.45 -2.29
CA VAL A 54 -2.68 -1.40 -1.43
C VAL A 54 -1.41 -0.81 -2.04
N GLN A 55 -0.48 -1.66 -2.47
CA GLN A 55 0.78 -1.19 -3.06
C GLN A 55 0.56 -0.43 -4.37
N LEU A 56 -0.32 -0.94 -5.25
CA LEU A 56 -0.66 -0.27 -6.50
C LEU A 56 -1.33 1.09 -6.26
N SER A 57 -2.19 1.21 -5.24
CA SER A 57 -2.82 2.50 -4.92
C SER A 57 -1.80 3.56 -4.48
N GLY A 58 -0.79 3.16 -3.70
CA GLY A 58 0.29 4.05 -3.28
C GLY A 58 1.15 4.50 -4.45
N TRP A 59 1.49 3.58 -5.35
CA TRP A 59 2.20 3.90 -6.60
C TRP A 59 1.42 4.85 -7.50
N MET A 60 0.14 4.56 -7.76
CA MET A 60 -0.72 5.43 -8.56
C MET A 60 -0.82 6.84 -7.98
N LEU A 61 -0.83 6.98 -6.65
CA LEU A 61 -0.81 8.28 -6.00
C LEU A 61 0.50 9.04 -6.27
N MET A 62 1.66 8.37 -6.26
CA MET A 62 2.95 9.00 -6.54
C MET A 62 3.04 9.46 -8.00
N GLU A 63 2.65 8.60 -8.93
CA GLU A 63 2.59 8.94 -10.37
C GLU A 63 1.65 10.12 -10.62
N ALA A 64 0.45 10.10 -10.04
CA ALA A 64 -0.51 11.20 -10.18
C ALA A 64 0.03 12.51 -9.59
N ALA A 65 0.72 12.45 -8.45
CA ALA A 65 1.30 13.63 -7.82
C ALA A 65 2.45 14.20 -8.63
N HIS A 66 3.27 13.35 -9.26
CA HIS A 66 4.30 13.81 -10.18
C HIS A 66 3.71 14.53 -11.40
N ILE A 67 2.68 13.94 -12.02
CA ILE A 67 2.00 14.54 -13.18
C ILE A 67 1.44 15.93 -12.84
N VAL A 68 0.78 16.09 -11.69
CA VAL A 68 0.17 17.36 -11.29
C VAL A 68 1.20 18.38 -10.80
N ALA A 69 2.34 17.95 -10.26
CA ALA A 69 3.41 18.86 -9.82
C ALA A 69 4.20 19.48 -10.98
N ASP A 70 4.19 18.82 -12.14
CA ASP A 70 4.85 19.28 -13.37
C ASP A 70 3.97 20.20 -14.25
N GLU A 71 2.71 20.45 -13.85
CA GLU A 71 1.82 21.48 -14.42
C GLU A 71 1.98 22.85 -13.72
#